data_AF-A0AA36J3Y3-F1
#
_entry.id   AF-A0AA36J3Y3-F1
#
_cell.length_a   1.000
_cell.length_b   1.000
_cell.length_c   1.000
_cell.angle_alpha   90.00
_cell.angle_beta   90.00
_cell.angle_gamma   90.00
#
_symmetry.space_group_name_H-M   'P 1'
#
loop_
_entity.id
_entity.type
_entity.pdbx_description
1 polymer ?
#
loop_
_entity_poly.entity_id
_entity_poly.type
_entity_poly.pdbx_seq_one_letter_code
_entity_poly.pdbx_strand_id
1 'polypeptide(L)'
;MGGTDLRERCRFRCLRWLCLGLLLGLFSAFAMPGAAPRARARVALQAKRLVRCPSCGQAQRADCDGKGRLLGGVAQVFEGAPVKAYSVCPRFRGRYQRKGRKFDSLFDPDIENKERSRMLEVPATWRSLTKIRIRELPDIGAKVTGESVGPYESFVVEDVIRKGDQHFLKLAGKAGWVFDRGVVGQWNGKPICERLNS
;
A
#
# COMPACT_ATOMS: atom_id res chain seq x y z
N MET A 1 3.35 -36.62 6.86
CA MET A 1 2.79 -36.79 8.22
C MET A 1 2.65 -35.42 8.84
N GLY A 2 1.46 -35.05 9.34
CA GLY A 2 1.22 -33.79 10.06
C GLY A 2 0.16 -32.91 9.41
N GLY A 3 -1.11 -33.30 9.52
CA GLY A 3 -2.26 -32.44 9.26
C GLY A 3 -2.97 -32.08 10.57
N THR A 4 -3.50 -30.86 10.64
CA THR A 4 -4.57 -30.37 11.52
C THR A 4 -5.13 -29.12 10.82
N ASP A 5 -6.29 -29.12 10.18
CA ASP A 5 -7.67 -29.25 10.67
C ASP A 5 -8.05 -28.22 11.75
N LEU A 6 -8.72 -27.15 11.31
CA LEU A 6 -9.46 -26.18 12.12
C LEU A 6 -10.71 -25.73 11.34
N ARG A 7 -11.57 -26.70 10.99
CA ARG A 7 -12.99 -26.46 10.71
C ARG A 7 -13.80 -26.78 11.96
N GLU A 8 -14.03 -25.79 12.82
CA GLU A 8 -15.07 -25.94 13.85
C GLU A 8 -15.46 -24.59 14.44
N ARG A 9 -16.65 -24.09 14.04
CA ARG A 9 -17.54 -23.24 14.84
C ARG A 9 -18.84 -23.01 14.07
N CYS A 10 -19.64 -24.08 14.02
CA CYS A 10 -21.09 -23.95 13.97
C CYS A 10 -21.62 -23.79 15.40
N ARG A 11 -22.79 -23.15 15.49
CA ARG A 11 -23.88 -23.31 16.48
C ARG A 11 -24.20 -22.07 17.32
N PHE A 12 -25.52 -21.93 17.49
CA PHE A 12 -26.27 -21.08 18.43
C PHE A 12 -26.55 -19.64 18.01
N ARG A 13 -27.69 -19.45 17.32
CA ARG A 13 -28.88 -18.85 17.96
C ARG A 13 -30.11 -18.96 17.04
N CYS A 14 -30.80 -20.08 17.21
CA CYS A 14 -32.23 -20.20 16.98
C CYS A 14 -32.94 -20.01 18.34
N LEU A 15 -34.25 -19.73 18.33
CA LEU A 15 -35.16 -19.38 19.43
C LEU A 15 -35.21 -17.90 19.83
N ARG A 16 -36.27 -17.21 19.37
CA ARG A 16 -37.39 -16.86 20.26
C ARG A 16 -38.63 -16.48 19.43
N TRP A 17 -39.51 -17.47 19.29
CA TRP A 17 -40.91 -17.30 18.92
C TRP A 17 -41.71 -16.90 20.17
N LEU A 18 -42.87 -16.30 19.90
CA LEU A 18 -44.13 -16.34 20.68
C LEU A 18 -44.43 -15.31 21.79
N CYS A 19 -45.65 -14.78 21.61
CA CYS A 19 -46.66 -14.36 22.60
C CYS A 19 -46.56 -12.97 23.24
N LEU A 20 -47.45 -12.08 22.80
CA LEU A 20 -48.56 -11.49 23.58
C LEU A 20 -49.42 -10.72 22.56
N GLY A 21 -50.68 -11.05 22.27
CA GLY A 21 -51.78 -11.18 23.24
C GLY A 21 -52.38 -9.79 23.48
N LEU A 22 -53.14 -9.23 22.53
CA LEU A 22 -54.61 -9.22 22.56
C LEU A 22 -55.18 -8.44 23.77
N LEU A 23 -55.52 -7.17 23.58
CA LEU A 23 -56.45 -6.43 24.44
C LEU A 23 -57.35 -5.53 23.61
N LEU A 24 -58.63 -5.90 23.64
CA LEU A 24 -59.81 -5.20 23.14
C LEU A 24 -59.97 -3.82 23.79
N GLY A 25 -60.62 -2.90 23.08
CA GLY A 25 -61.11 -1.66 23.69
C GLY A 25 -61.95 -0.81 22.74
N LEU A 26 -63.27 -0.99 22.83
CA LEU A 26 -64.31 -0.18 22.20
C LEU A 26 -64.02 1.33 22.29
N PHE A 27 -64.05 2.04 21.16
CA PHE A 27 -64.44 3.45 21.15
C PHE A 27 -65.31 3.76 19.92
N SER A 28 -66.60 3.81 20.20
CA SER A 28 -67.62 4.75 19.73
C SER A 28 -67.53 5.29 18.31
N ALA A 29 -68.52 4.89 17.52
CA ALA A 29 -68.97 5.56 16.31
C ALA A 29 -69.32 7.03 16.59
N PHE A 30 -68.53 7.94 16.01
CA PHE A 30 -68.96 9.32 15.75
C PHE A 30 -69.11 9.47 14.24
N ALA A 31 -70.35 9.53 13.77
CA ALA A 31 -70.68 9.87 12.40
C ALA A 31 -70.39 11.36 12.17
N MET A 32 -69.34 11.65 11.41
CA MET A 32 -69.00 12.99 10.93
C MET A 32 -69.59 13.21 9.52
N PRO A 33 -70.20 14.37 9.23
CA PRO A 33 -70.79 14.68 7.94
C PRO A 33 -69.72 14.93 6.87
N GLY A 34 -70.11 14.67 5.62
CA GLY A 34 -69.27 14.56 4.43
C GLY A 34 -68.19 15.63 4.23
N ALA A 35 -66.96 15.16 4.06
CA ALA A 35 -65.86 15.91 3.49
C ALA A 35 -65.44 15.27 2.15
N ALA A 36 -65.41 16.09 1.11
CA ALA A 36 -65.15 15.75 -0.29
C ALA A 36 -63.84 14.95 -0.53
N PRO A 37 -63.75 14.14 -1.60
CA PRO A 37 -62.54 13.39 -1.93
C PRO A 37 -61.45 14.33 -2.48
N ARG A 38 -60.64 14.91 -1.59
CA ARG A 38 -59.41 15.64 -1.94
C ARG A 38 -58.15 14.98 -1.38
N ALA A 39 -58.13 13.65 -1.24
CA ALA A 39 -57.07 12.92 -0.54
C ALA A 39 -56.24 11.93 -1.38
N ARG A 40 -56.12 12.13 -2.70
CA ARG A 40 -55.26 11.26 -3.55
C ARG A 40 -54.05 11.93 -4.23
N ALA A 41 -53.88 13.25 -4.11
CA ALA A 41 -52.85 13.97 -4.87
C ALA A 41 -51.55 14.31 -4.08
N ARG A 42 -51.43 13.98 -2.79
CA ARG A 42 -50.25 14.35 -1.97
C ARG A 42 -49.22 13.24 -1.70
N VAL A 43 -49.47 12.00 -2.14
CA VAL A 43 -48.53 10.88 -1.93
C VAL A 43 -47.49 10.75 -3.06
N ALA A 44 -47.68 11.42 -4.20
CA ALA A 44 -46.79 11.31 -5.36
C ALA A 44 -45.52 12.19 -5.30
N LEU A 45 -45.39 13.12 -4.35
CA LEU A 45 -44.38 14.19 -4.41
C LEU A 45 -43.10 13.91 -3.58
N GLN A 46 -42.96 12.73 -2.98
CA GLN A 46 -41.76 12.37 -2.19
C GLN A 46 -41.08 11.08 -2.62
N ALA A 47 -41.34 10.57 -3.83
CA ALA A 47 -40.43 9.63 -4.46
C ALA A 47 -39.17 10.38 -4.95
N LYS A 48 -38.39 10.94 -4.02
CA LYS A 48 -36.99 11.28 -4.30
C LYS A 48 -36.37 9.99 -4.81
N ARG A 49 -36.01 9.96 -6.11
CA ARG A 49 -35.34 8.81 -6.74
C ARG A 49 -34.22 8.38 -5.81
N LEU A 50 -34.39 7.22 -5.17
CA LEU A 50 -33.34 6.63 -4.35
C LEU A 50 -32.14 6.43 -5.27
N VAL A 51 -31.11 7.27 -5.10
CA VAL A 51 -29.87 7.13 -5.84
C VAL A 51 -29.30 5.78 -5.47
N ARG A 52 -29.07 4.92 -6.46
CA ARG A 52 -28.48 3.60 -6.23
C ARG A 52 -26.97 3.72 -6.32
N CYS A 53 -26.26 3.06 -5.41
CA CYS A 53 -24.81 3.01 -5.45
C CYS A 53 -24.35 2.31 -6.73
N PRO A 54 -23.46 2.91 -7.54
CA PRO A 54 -23.01 2.34 -8.81
C PRO A 54 -22.24 1.03 -8.62
N SER A 55 -21.64 0.82 -7.45
CA SER A 55 -20.80 -0.35 -7.19
C SER A 55 -21.57 -1.59 -6.70
N CYS A 56 -22.69 -1.42 -5.99
CA CYS A 56 -23.44 -2.54 -5.40
C CYS A 56 -24.93 -2.57 -5.73
N GLY A 57 -25.45 -1.54 -6.42
CA GLY A 57 -26.85 -1.45 -6.85
C GLY A 57 -27.88 -1.19 -5.74
N GLN A 58 -27.45 -1.12 -4.48
CA GLN A 58 -28.32 -0.83 -3.33
C GLN A 58 -28.60 0.67 -3.20
N ALA A 59 -29.63 1.04 -2.45
CA ALA A 59 -29.89 2.44 -2.12
C ALA A 59 -28.63 3.07 -1.47
N GLN A 60 -28.17 4.19 -2.02
CA GLN A 60 -26.97 4.87 -1.58
C GLN A 60 -27.23 5.46 -0.20
N ARG A 61 -26.44 5.01 0.78
CA ARG A 61 -26.44 5.60 2.11
C ARG A 61 -25.72 6.95 2.09
N ALA A 62 -26.07 7.85 3.00
CA ALA A 62 -25.42 9.16 3.12
C ALA A 62 -23.91 9.06 3.39
N ASP A 63 -23.48 7.99 4.05
CA ASP A 63 -22.07 7.70 4.36
C ASP A 63 -21.32 6.96 3.22
N CYS A 64 -21.97 6.67 2.08
CA CYS A 64 -21.38 5.91 0.99
C CYS A 64 -20.90 6.80 -0.17
N ASP A 65 -19.62 6.70 -0.50
CA ASP A 65 -18.99 7.49 -1.57
C ASP A 65 -19.16 6.88 -2.98
N GLY A 66 -19.89 5.78 -3.10
CA GLY A 66 -20.11 5.06 -4.36
C GLY A 66 -18.93 4.24 -4.87
N LYS A 67 -17.75 4.30 -4.23
CA LYS A 67 -16.51 3.60 -4.61
C LYS A 67 -16.16 2.44 -3.67
N GLY A 68 -17.16 1.93 -2.94
CA GLY A 68 -16.99 0.84 -1.99
C GLY A 68 -16.48 1.26 -0.61
N ARG A 69 -16.46 2.57 -0.30
CA ARG A 69 -16.10 3.08 1.03
C ARG A 69 -17.33 3.60 1.77
N LEU A 70 -17.28 3.43 3.08
CA LEU A 70 -18.20 4.05 4.02
C LEU A 70 -17.39 5.01 4.89
N LEU A 71 -17.84 6.26 4.99
CA LEU A 71 -17.31 7.25 5.95
C LEU A 71 -17.64 6.75 7.35
N GLY A 72 -16.63 6.50 8.18
CA GLY A 72 -16.79 6.04 9.55
C GLY A 72 -16.30 7.04 10.59
N GLY A 73 -16.81 6.92 11.82
CA GLY A 73 -16.35 7.68 12.99
C GLY A 73 -16.65 9.18 12.91
N VAL A 74 -15.71 9.99 13.41
CA VAL A 74 -15.84 11.46 13.53
C VAL A 74 -16.09 12.15 12.18
N ALA A 75 -15.67 11.51 11.06
CA ALA A 75 -15.87 12.03 9.71
C ALA A 75 -17.35 12.09 9.28
N GLN A 76 -18.26 11.38 9.95
CA GLN A 76 -19.70 11.52 9.70
C GLN A 76 -20.30 12.79 10.32
N VAL A 77 -19.67 13.31 11.38
CA VAL A 77 -20.18 14.46 12.16
C VAL A 77 -19.49 15.75 11.73
N PHE A 78 -18.25 15.68 11.25
CA PHE A 78 -17.46 16.85 10.87
C PHE A 78 -16.81 16.68 9.50
N GLU A 79 -17.35 17.35 8.49
CA GLU A 79 -16.87 17.25 7.09
C GLU A 79 -15.41 17.72 6.91
N GLY A 80 -14.94 18.62 7.78
CA GLY A 80 -13.60 19.20 7.78
C GLY A 80 -12.54 18.43 8.55
N ALA A 81 -12.80 17.20 9.00
CA ALA A 81 -11.83 16.45 9.81
C ALA A 81 -10.56 16.11 8.98
N PRO A 82 -9.35 16.36 9.51
CA PRO A 82 -8.09 16.11 8.80
C PRO A 82 -7.82 14.62 8.57
N VAL A 83 -8.42 13.74 9.38
CA VAL A 83 -8.30 12.28 9.27
C VAL A 83 -9.67 11.68 8.96
N LYS A 84 -9.82 11.15 7.75
CA LYS A 84 -11.02 10.40 7.33
C LYS A 84 -10.75 8.91 7.46
N ALA A 85 -11.39 8.26 8.43
CA ALA A 85 -11.39 6.82 8.56
C ALA A 85 -12.47 6.24 7.63
N TYR A 86 -12.05 5.44 6.64
CA TYR A 86 -12.97 4.74 5.73
C TYR A 86 -13.07 3.27 6.13
N SER A 87 -14.28 2.74 6.24
CA SER A 87 -14.53 1.31 6.32
C SER A 87 -14.93 0.75 4.95
N VAL A 88 -14.66 -0.53 4.72
CA VAL A 88 -15.01 -1.21 3.46
C VAL A 88 -16.51 -1.50 3.48
N CYS A 89 -17.21 -1.19 2.39
CA CYS A 89 -18.61 -1.56 2.26
C CYS A 89 -18.75 -3.09 2.19
N PRO A 90 -19.53 -3.74 3.08
CA PRO A 90 -19.65 -5.21 3.13
C PRO A 90 -20.35 -5.81 1.90
N ARG A 91 -20.99 -4.97 1.07
CA ARG A 91 -21.72 -5.38 -0.14
C ARG A 91 -20.98 -5.00 -1.43
N PHE A 92 -19.75 -4.52 -1.34
CA PHE A 92 -18.97 -4.12 -2.51
C PHE A 92 -18.55 -5.35 -3.33
N ARG A 93 -18.85 -5.37 -4.63
CA ARG A 93 -18.55 -6.50 -5.53
C ARG A 93 -17.30 -6.30 -6.41
N GLY A 94 -16.57 -5.20 -6.23
CA GLY A 94 -15.35 -4.89 -6.99
C GLY A 94 -14.05 -5.19 -6.23
N ARG A 95 -12.90 -4.95 -6.88
CA ARG A 95 -11.59 -4.92 -6.20
C ARG A 95 -11.46 -3.63 -5.40
N TYR A 96 -11.43 -3.73 -4.07
CA TYR A 96 -11.33 -2.57 -3.20
C TYR A 96 -9.90 -2.01 -3.23
N GLN A 97 -9.71 -0.79 -3.75
CA GLN A 97 -8.42 -0.11 -3.71
C GLN A 97 -8.36 0.82 -2.49
N ARG A 98 -7.56 0.43 -1.49
CA ARG A 98 -7.39 1.19 -0.26
C ARG A 98 -6.64 2.49 -0.54
N LYS A 99 -7.34 3.64 -0.55
CA LYS A 99 -6.71 4.97 -0.59
C LYS A 99 -6.19 5.30 0.81
N GLY A 100 -4.92 5.69 0.91
CA GLY A 100 -4.37 6.24 2.17
C GLY A 100 -3.28 5.43 2.87
N ARG A 101 -2.69 4.42 2.24
CA ARG A 101 -1.43 3.83 2.71
C ARG A 101 -0.34 3.95 1.66
N LYS A 102 0.17 5.16 1.45
CA LYS A 102 1.47 5.35 0.79
C LYS A 102 2.64 4.82 1.64
N PHE A 103 2.36 4.36 2.87
CA PHE A 103 3.35 3.76 3.74
C PHE A 103 3.57 2.26 3.45
N ASP A 104 2.58 1.55 2.88
CA ASP A 104 2.79 0.14 2.51
C ASP A 104 3.87 0.04 1.41
N SER A 105 3.93 1.02 0.49
CA SER A 105 4.97 1.07 -0.54
C SER A 105 6.38 1.35 -0.01
N LEU A 106 6.55 1.85 1.21
CA LEU A 106 7.89 2.02 1.79
C LEU A 106 8.53 0.68 2.21
N PHE A 107 7.72 -0.38 2.32
CA PHE A 107 8.19 -1.73 2.68
C PHE A 107 8.01 -2.74 1.54
N ASP A 108 7.71 -2.28 0.33
CA ASP A 108 7.68 -3.17 -0.83
C ASP A 108 9.12 -3.62 -1.13
N PRO A 109 9.43 -4.94 -1.03
CA PRO A 109 10.77 -5.47 -1.30
C PRO A 109 11.26 -5.17 -2.73
N ASP A 110 10.33 -4.79 -3.61
CA ASP A 110 10.59 -4.38 -4.97
C ASP A 110 11.35 -3.04 -5.06
N ILE A 111 11.23 -2.14 -4.08
CA ILE A 111 11.99 -0.87 -4.09
C ILE A 111 13.48 -1.14 -3.89
N GLU A 112 13.84 -1.96 -2.91
CA GLU A 112 15.23 -2.36 -2.70
C GLU A 112 15.80 -3.07 -3.93
N ASN A 113 15.00 -3.91 -4.59
CA ASN A 113 15.40 -4.55 -5.84
C ASN A 113 15.61 -3.55 -6.97
N LYS A 114 14.77 -2.52 -7.07
CA LYS A 114 14.91 -1.48 -8.09
C LYS A 114 16.17 -0.64 -7.87
N GLU A 115 16.46 -0.24 -6.64
CA GLU A 115 17.70 0.47 -6.33
C GLU A 115 18.94 -0.39 -6.56
N ARG A 116 18.89 -1.68 -6.20
CA ARG A 116 19.94 -2.65 -6.52
C ARG A 116 20.15 -2.81 -8.02
N SER A 117 19.07 -2.86 -8.80
CA SER A 117 19.14 -2.96 -10.26
C SER A 117 19.72 -1.69 -10.88
N ARG A 118 19.41 -0.52 -10.31
CA ARG A 118 19.95 0.75 -10.77
C ARG A 118 21.48 0.76 -10.66
N MET A 119 22.07 0.20 -9.60
CA MET A 119 23.55 0.15 -9.45
C MET A 119 24.26 -0.65 -10.56
N LEU A 120 23.56 -1.55 -11.25
CA LEU A 120 24.11 -2.38 -12.32
C LEU A 120 24.06 -1.69 -13.69
N GLU A 121 23.44 -0.51 -13.80
CA GLU A 121 23.38 0.24 -15.05
C GLU A 121 24.75 0.84 -15.37
N VAL A 122 25.40 0.30 -16.40
CA VAL A 122 26.67 0.75 -16.95
C VAL A 122 26.51 1.21 -18.41
N PRO A 123 27.32 2.18 -18.89
CA PRO A 123 28.40 2.89 -18.19
C PRO A 123 27.89 3.95 -17.20
N ALA A 124 28.65 4.20 -16.13
CA ALA A 124 28.32 5.22 -15.14
C ALA A 124 29.55 5.89 -14.52
N THR A 125 29.41 7.13 -14.09
CA THR A 125 30.48 7.87 -13.38
C THR A 125 30.35 7.68 -11.87
N TRP A 126 31.47 7.38 -11.21
CA TRP A 126 31.56 7.17 -9.77
C TRP A 126 32.65 8.04 -9.18
N ARG A 127 32.57 8.32 -7.89
CA ARG A 127 33.56 9.06 -7.10
C ARG A 127 34.03 8.22 -5.93
N SER A 128 35.33 8.08 -5.75
CA SER A 128 35.90 7.43 -4.56
C SER A 128 35.75 8.35 -3.34
N LEU A 129 35.50 7.81 -2.16
CA LEU A 129 35.51 8.55 -0.89
C LEU A 129 36.86 8.42 -0.17
N THR A 130 37.66 7.42 -0.55
CA THR A 130 38.95 7.09 0.08
C THR A 130 39.96 6.64 -0.96
N LYS A 131 41.22 6.41 -0.54
CA LYS A 131 42.22 5.79 -1.39
C LYS A 131 41.92 4.30 -1.55
N ILE A 132 41.70 3.85 -2.78
CA ILE A 132 41.34 2.45 -3.08
C ILE A 132 42.40 1.83 -3.99
N ARG A 133 42.88 0.63 -3.64
CA ARG A 133 43.86 -0.11 -4.46
C ARG A 133 43.13 -0.91 -5.53
N ILE A 134 43.61 -0.84 -6.78
CA ILE A 134 43.03 -1.57 -7.91
C ILE A 134 43.52 -3.02 -7.89
N ARG A 135 42.64 -3.97 -8.20
CA ARG A 135 42.95 -5.40 -8.22
C ARG A 135 42.77 -6.02 -9.59
N GLU A 136 43.52 -7.08 -9.87
CA GLU A 136 43.50 -7.76 -11.16
C GLU A 136 42.17 -8.52 -11.40
N LEU A 137 41.58 -9.10 -10.35
CA LEU A 137 40.36 -9.90 -10.42
C LEU A 137 39.25 -9.32 -9.52
N PRO A 138 37.96 -9.58 -9.82
CA PRO A 138 36.84 -9.19 -8.97
C PRO A 138 36.74 -10.14 -7.78
N ASP A 139 37.74 -10.08 -6.89
CA ASP A 139 37.81 -10.87 -5.66
C ASP A 139 38.54 -10.10 -4.54
N ILE A 140 38.12 -10.34 -3.30
CA ILE A 140 38.67 -9.73 -2.09
C ILE A 140 40.09 -10.23 -1.81
N GLY A 141 40.43 -11.45 -2.24
CA GLY A 141 41.76 -12.03 -2.13
C GLY A 141 42.71 -11.72 -3.30
N ALA A 142 42.21 -11.08 -4.37
CA ALA A 142 42.99 -10.90 -5.60
C ALA A 142 44.23 -10.02 -5.39
N LYS A 143 45.28 -10.29 -6.18
CA LYS A 143 46.51 -9.50 -6.18
C LYS A 143 46.22 -8.04 -6.56
N VAL A 144 46.91 -7.12 -5.88
CA VAL A 144 46.85 -5.68 -6.15
C VAL A 144 47.76 -5.37 -7.34
N THR A 145 47.24 -4.64 -8.33
CA THR A 145 47.98 -4.29 -9.56
C THR A 145 49.15 -3.33 -9.28
N GLY A 146 49.06 -2.56 -8.18
CA GLY A 146 50.03 -1.53 -7.77
C GLY A 146 49.48 -0.11 -7.92
N GLU A 147 48.51 0.05 -8.81
CA GLU A 147 47.78 1.31 -8.98
C GLU A 147 46.73 1.53 -7.88
N SER A 148 46.40 2.79 -7.64
CA SER A 148 45.34 3.17 -6.71
C SER A 148 44.57 4.37 -7.23
N VAL A 149 43.28 4.40 -6.93
CA VAL A 149 42.41 5.57 -7.07
C VAL A 149 42.57 6.43 -5.83
N GLY A 150 42.83 7.72 -6.01
CA GLY A 150 42.93 8.68 -4.92
C GLY A 150 41.58 8.94 -4.24
N PRO A 151 41.53 9.58 -3.06
CA PRO A 151 40.28 10.01 -2.45
C PRO A 151 39.61 11.12 -3.28
N TYR A 152 38.28 11.07 -3.42
CA TYR A 152 37.46 12.03 -4.18
C TYR A 152 37.76 12.10 -5.68
N GLU A 153 38.49 11.13 -6.23
CA GLU A 153 38.74 11.00 -7.66
C GLU A 153 37.49 10.44 -8.36
N SER A 154 37.12 11.04 -9.49
CA SER A 154 35.99 10.57 -10.29
C SER A 154 36.50 9.65 -11.41
N PHE A 155 35.83 8.53 -11.63
CA PHE A 155 36.18 7.54 -12.66
C PHE A 155 34.94 6.96 -13.32
N VAL A 156 35.09 6.51 -14.56
CA VAL A 156 34.00 5.85 -15.31
C VAL A 156 34.08 4.35 -15.11
N VAL A 157 32.94 3.73 -14.83
CA VAL A 157 32.78 2.28 -14.66
C VAL A 157 32.19 1.69 -15.92
N GLU A 158 32.88 0.71 -16.50
CA GLU A 158 32.46 0.00 -17.71
C GLU A 158 31.55 -1.18 -17.39
N ASP A 159 31.81 -1.89 -16.29
CA ASP A 159 31.08 -3.10 -15.90
C ASP A 159 30.96 -3.21 -14.38
N VAL A 160 29.89 -3.85 -13.90
CA VAL A 160 29.62 -4.09 -12.47
C VAL A 160 29.25 -5.55 -12.26
N ILE A 161 30.07 -6.25 -11.48
CA ILE A 161 29.81 -7.64 -11.09
C ILE A 161 29.47 -7.68 -9.62
N ARG A 162 28.44 -8.46 -9.27
CA ARG A 162 28.09 -8.78 -7.88
C ARG A 162 28.61 -10.16 -7.51
N LYS A 163 29.33 -10.26 -6.40
CA LYS A 163 29.62 -11.55 -5.73
C LYS A 163 29.30 -11.44 -4.25
N GLY A 164 28.32 -12.21 -3.79
CA GLY A 164 27.79 -12.10 -2.43
C GLY A 164 27.19 -10.71 -2.17
N ASP A 165 27.68 -10.04 -1.13
CA ASP A 165 27.23 -8.70 -0.70
C ASP A 165 28.16 -7.56 -1.17
N GLN A 166 29.13 -7.88 -2.03
CA GLN A 166 30.10 -6.93 -2.57
C GLN A 166 29.88 -6.69 -4.06
N HIS A 167 29.96 -5.42 -4.47
CA HIS A 167 30.03 -5.02 -5.87
C HIS A 167 31.48 -4.74 -6.27
N PHE A 168 31.84 -5.23 -7.45
CA PHE A 168 33.14 -5.04 -8.08
C PHE A 168 32.93 -4.18 -9.32
N LEU A 169 33.58 -3.02 -9.35
CA LEU A 169 33.46 -2.01 -10.38
C LEU A 169 34.68 -2.11 -11.31
N LYS A 170 34.46 -2.39 -12.61
CA LYS A 170 35.52 -2.39 -13.62
C LYS A 170 35.76 -0.98 -14.12
N LEU A 171 36.99 -0.49 -14.00
CA LEU A 171 37.35 0.86 -14.43
C LEU A 171 37.47 0.93 -15.96
N ALA A 172 36.88 1.95 -16.58
CA ALA A 172 37.11 2.22 -18.00
C ALA A 172 38.54 2.75 -18.21
N GLY A 173 39.31 2.11 -19.09
CA GLY A 173 40.67 2.53 -19.45
C GLY A 173 41.79 2.08 -18.49
N LYS A 174 41.47 1.49 -17.33
CA LYS A 174 42.46 0.87 -16.43
C LYS A 174 42.20 -0.63 -16.32
N ALA A 175 43.25 -1.44 -16.30
CA ALA A 175 43.12 -2.88 -16.10
C ALA A 175 42.93 -3.18 -14.61
N GLY A 176 41.67 -3.33 -14.18
CA GLY A 176 41.37 -3.89 -12.88
C GLY A 176 40.00 -3.50 -12.31
N TRP A 177 39.80 -3.94 -11.07
CA TRP A 177 38.56 -3.89 -10.33
C TRP A 177 38.73 -3.10 -9.03
N VAL A 178 37.68 -2.36 -8.67
CA VAL A 178 37.57 -1.58 -7.45
C VAL A 178 36.35 -2.04 -6.66
N PHE A 179 36.37 -1.88 -5.34
CA PHE A 179 35.26 -2.25 -4.47
C PHE A 179 34.33 -1.06 -4.24
N ASP A 180 33.03 -1.31 -4.21
CA ASP A 180 32.02 -0.32 -3.81
C ASP A 180 31.98 -0.09 -2.27
N ARG A 181 32.13 -1.17 -1.50
CA ARG A 181 32.17 -1.16 -0.02
C ARG A 181 33.54 -1.54 0.53
N GLY A 182 33.91 -0.97 1.68
CA GLY A 182 35.15 -1.31 2.35
C GLY A 182 35.11 -2.69 3.00
N VAL A 183 36.22 -3.43 2.90
CA VAL A 183 36.34 -4.81 3.41
C VAL A 183 36.96 -4.86 4.80
N VAL A 184 37.81 -3.89 5.15
CA VAL A 184 38.62 -3.92 6.38
C VAL A 184 38.69 -2.54 7.06
N GLY A 185 39.03 -2.54 8.35
CA GLY A 185 39.28 -1.33 9.13
C GLY A 185 38.03 -0.46 9.36
N GLN A 186 38.22 0.86 9.43
CA GLN A 186 37.15 1.84 9.71
C GLN A 186 36.06 1.90 8.63
N TRP A 187 36.34 1.34 7.46
CA TRP A 187 35.45 1.30 6.29
C TRP A 187 34.75 -0.04 6.10
N ASN A 188 34.94 -1.01 7.00
CA ASN A 188 34.28 -2.31 6.89
C ASN A 188 32.75 -2.18 6.78
N GLY A 189 32.19 -2.64 5.66
CA GLY A 189 30.76 -2.58 5.35
C GLY A 189 30.24 -1.19 4.94
N LYS A 190 31.07 -0.15 4.97
CA LYS A 190 30.67 1.21 4.60
C LYS A 190 30.90 1.45 3.10
N PRO A 191 30.08 2.29 2.45
CA PRO A 191 30.34 2.68 1.06
C PRO A 191 31.66 3.45 0.99
N ILE A 192 32.51 3.05 0.04
CA ILE A 192 33.78 3.74 -0.28
C ILE A 192 33.75 4.38 -1.66
N CYS A 193 32.72 4.09 -2.47
CA CYS A 193 32.42 4.78 -3.71
C CYS A 193 30.99 5.34 -3.67
N GLU A 194 30.80 6.45 -4.35
CA GLU A 194 29.49 7.08 -4.52
C GLU A 194 29.23 7.22 -6.02
N ARG A 195 28.07 6.76 -6.49
CA ARG A 195 27.68 6.95 -7.89
C ARG A 195 27.24 8.40 -8.10
N LEU A 196 27.88 9.09 -9.05
CA LEU A 196 27.45 10.42 -9.47
C LEU A 196 26.34 10.22 -10.50
N ASN A 197 25.11 10.57 -10.14
CA ASN A 197 24.02 10.65 -11.11
C ASN A 197 24.38 11.79 -12.08
N SER A 198 24.75 11.42 -13.31
CA SER A 198 24.82 12.34 -14.45
C SER A 198 23.43 12.81 -14.85
#